data_AF-A0A2R6MEA9-F1
#
_entry.id   AF-A0A2R6MEA9-F1
#
_cell.length_a   1.000
_cell.length_b   1.000
_cell.length_c   1.000
_cell.angle_alpha   90.00
_cell.angle_beta   90.00
_cell.angle_gamma   90.00
#
_symmetry.space_group_name_H-M   'P 1'
#
loop_
_entity.id
_entity.type
_entity.pdbx_description
1 polymer ?
#
loop_
_entity_poly.entity_id
_entity_poly.type
_entity_poly.pdbx_seq_one_letter_code
_entity_poly.pdbx_strand_id
1 'polypeptide(L)'
;METRKVQVTGGSTYTVSLPKEWATEHGVSGGSVVEFHPEDGSLLLTPQTETERTEGTLDITGLADDQLTRAVMTMYVSGFDVITLETPRITADQRRTVRRAAQGLVGLEVIGETSEHVQLRDLLDSAELSVHNAVTRMRLVATTMLADAVDALVTDDSDLAADVTQRDDDVNRLYYMVSRVFRSVLRDPSAAAEIGFDRETAFDYHSCARQLERVADHASKIAVNAQSLDTPPESVAGELRDLHEAAATVVKQAMDAMLADDSEEATRLATEAHDAVAAVDDHVRKTDALLLDLEPQQAQLLGLVVDSLSRAGDYGGNIAEAALQKAAPKP
;
A
#
# COMPACT_ATOMS: atom_id res chain seq x y z
N MET A 1 10.72 25.35 -24.76
CA MET A 1 11.56 25.52 -23.55
C MET A 1 11.98 26.98 -23.51
N GLU A 2 11.41 27.75 -22.59
CA GLU A 2 11.73 29.16 -22.43
C GLU A 2 12.88 29.31 -21.41
N THR A 3 13.87 30.15 -21.70
CA THR A 3 15.04 30.35 -20.81
C THR A 3 15.10 31.77 -20.28
N ARG A 4 15.71 31.92 -19.10
CA ARG A 4 15.89 33.20 -18.39
C ARG A 4 17.32 33.32 -17.88
N LYS A 5 17.85 34.54 -17.90
CA LYS A 5 19.15 34.84 -17.31
C LYS A 5 18.96 35.21 -15.85
N VAL A 6 19.67 34.53 -14.97
CA VAL A 6 19.80 34.93 -13.56
C VAL A 6 20.49 36.29 -13.49
N GLN A 7 19.93 37.20 -12.68
CA GLN A 7 20.49 38.51 -12.37
C GLN A 7 20.96 38.54 -10.91
N VAL A 8 21.92 39.39 -10.58
CA VAL A 8 22.35 39.64 -9.20
C VAL A 8 21.77 40.96 -8.73
N THR A 9 21.09 40.96 -7.60
CA THR A 9 20.50 42.15 -6.97
C THR A 9 21.02 42.29 -5.54
N GLY A 10 21.39 43.49 -5.13
CA GLY A 10 21.89 43.76 -3.76
C GLY A 10 23.22 43.10 -3.40
N GLY A 11 23.96 42.54 -4.37
CA GLY A 11 25.29 41.95 -4.19
C GLY A 11 25.32 40.52 -3.65
N SER A 12 24.20 39.99 -3.14
CA SER A 12 24.13 38.65 -2.54
C SER A 12 22.93 37.81 -2.98
N THR A 13 21.95 38.40 -3.67
CA THR A 13 20.70 37.71 -4.04
C THR A 13 20.63 37.51 -5.55
N TYR A 14 20.30 36.29 -5.96
CA TYR A 14 20.00 35.96 -7.35
C TYR A 14 18.51 36.15 -7.63
N THR A 15 18.18 36.76 -8.77
CA THR A 15 16.80 36.96 -9.23
C THR A 15 16.62 36.40 -10.64
N VAL A 16 15.47 35.77 -10.89
CA VAL A 16 15.07 35.28 -12.21
C VAL A 16 13.64 35.73 -12.47
N SER A 17 13.34 36.19 -13.69
CA SER A 17 12.00 36.62 -14.05
C SER A 17 11.10 35.44 -14.40
N LEU A 18 9.94 35.37 -13.76
CA LEU A 18 8.93 34.35 -14.07
C LEU A 18 8.33 34.57 -15.47
N PRO A 19 7.95 33.51 -16.20
CA PRO A 19 7.15 33.64 -17.42
C PRO A 19 5.84 34.39 -17.14
N LYS A 20 5.54 35.40 -17.95
CA LYS A 20 4.39 36.29 -17.72
C LYS A 20 3.06 35.54 -17.85
N GLU A 21 2.95 34.64 -18.82
CA GLU A 21 1.75 33.82 -19.04
C GLU A 21 1.48 32.95 -17.82
N TRP A 22 2.47 32.15 -17.39
CA TRP A 22 2.38 31.34 -16.17
C TRP A 22 2.00 32.17 -14.93
N ALA A 23 2.68 33.30 -14.71
CA ALA A 23 2.40 34.16 -13.56
C ALA A 23 0.96 34.69 -13.57
N THR A 24 0.46 35.09 -14.75
CA THR A 24 -0.91 35.62 -14.89
C THR A 24 -1.96 34.52 -14.68
N GLU A 25 -1.73 33.33 -15.25
CA GLU A 25 -2.62 32.16 -15.08
C GLU A 25 -2.73 31.72 -13.62
N HIS A 26 -1.65 31.84 -12.85
CA HIS A 26 -1.58 31.42 -11.45
C HIS A 26 -1.76 32.59 -10.47
N GLY A 27 -2.27 33.75 -10.93
CA GLY A 27 -2.57 34.90 -10.06
C GLY A 27 -1.35 35.56 -9.40
N VAL A 28 -0.13 35.26 -9.86
CA VAL A 28 1.12 35.81 -9.34
C VAL A 28 1.35 37.20 -9.92
N SER A 29 1.47 38.19 -9.04
CA SER A 29 1.72 39.58 -9.39
C SER A 29 2.78 40.21 -8.47
N GLY A 30 3.09 41.50 -8.68
CA GLY A 30 4.06 42.19 -7.83
C GLY A 30 3.60 42.21 -6.37
N GLY A 31 4.35 41.54 -5.49
CA GLY A 31 4.03 41.40 -4.07
C GLY A 31 3.44 40.04 -3.67
N SER A 32 3.10 39.17 -4.63
CA SER A 32 2.74 37.77 -4.34
C SER A 32 3.90 37.02 -3.69
N VAL A 33 3.59 36.16 -2.72
CA VAL A 33 4.56 35.24 -2.13
C VAL A 33 4.56 33.95 -2.93
N VAL A 34 5.76 33.41 -3.16
CA VAL A 34 5.98 32.13 -3.82
C VAL A 34 6.86 31.27 -2.94
N GLU A 35 6.66 29.97 -3.00
CA GLU A 35 7.41 28.97 -2.27
C GLU A 35 8.36 28.25 -3.23
N PHE A 36 9.50 27.83 -2.68
CA PHE A 36 10.53 27.14 -3.42
C PHE A 36 10.74 25.76 -2.82
N HIS A 37 10.59 24.73 -3.65
CA HIS A 37 10.71 23.33 -3.29
C HIS A 37 11.95 22.77 -4.01
N PRO A 38 13.11 22.70 -3.34
CA PRO A 38 14.32 22.11 -3.91
C PRO A 38 14.18 20.58 -3.99
N GLU A 39 14.52 20.00 -5.13
CA GLU A 39 14.43 18.54 -5.37
C GLU A 39 15.55 18.13 -6.35
N ASP A 40 16.58 17.44 -5.87
CA ASP A 40 17.68 16.85 -6.66
C ASP A 40 18.20 17.73 -7.82
N GLY A 41 18.62 18.95 -7.50
CA GLY A 41 19.16 19.91 -8.47
C GLY A 41 18.11 20.69 -9.27
N SER A 42 16.84 20.38 -9.08
CA SER A 42 15.70 21.17 -9.53
C SER A 42 15.22 22.11 -8.43
N LEU A 43 14.55 23.19 -8.83
CA LEU A 43 13.90 24.13 -7.93
C LEU A 43 12.49 24.38 -8.45
N LEU A 44 11.50 23.77 -7.80
CA LEU A 44 10.09 23.98 -8.10
C LEU A 44 9.59 25.24 -7.42
N LEU A 45 8.79 26.01 -8.14
CA LEU A 45 8.18 27.23 -7.62
C LEU A 45 6.66 27.08 -7.67
N THR A 46 6.00 27.37 -6.56
CA THR A 46 4.54 27.42 -6.46
C THR A 46 4.12 28.77 -5.88
N PRO A 47 2.97 29.34 -6.27
CA PRO A 47 2.36 30.41 -5.49
C PRO A 47 2.08 29.91 -4.08
N GLN A 48 2.34 30.73 -3.06
CA GLN A 48 1.89 30.40 -1.71
C GLN A 48 0.36 30.45 -1.70
N THR A 49 -0.26 29.30 -1.45
CA THR A 49 -1.70 29.18 -1.25
C THR A 49 -1.95 28.90 0.22
N GLU A 50 -3.06 29.43 0.77
CA GLU A 50 -3.57 28.84 2.01
C GLU A 50 -3.89 27.38 1.69
N THR A 51 -3.58 26.45 2.60
CA THR A 51 -3.81 25.01 2.41
C THR A 51 -5.31 24.76 2.21
N GLU A 52 -5.79 24.90 0.98
CA GLU A 52 -7.15 24.58 0.60
C GLU A 52 -7.26 23.07 0.60
N ARG A 53 -8.20 22.56 1.39
CA ARG A 53 -8.50 21.13 1.41
C ARG A 53 -8.93 20.69 0.02
N THR A 54 -8.44 19.52 -0.41
CA THR A 54 -8.85 18.96 -1.69
C THR A 54 -10.28 18.42 -1.56
N GLU A 55 -11.24 19.08 -2.20
CA GLU A 55 -12.65 18.67 -2.16
C GLU A 55 -13.07 17.93 -3.45
N GLY A 56 -13.88 16.89 -3.31
CA GLY A 56 -14.38 16.10 -4.42
C GLY A 56 -15.84 15.69 -4.24
N THR A 57 -16.62 15.74 -5.32
CA THR A 57 -18.02 15.27 -5.33
C THR A 57 -18.18 14.10 -6.29
N LEU A 58 -18.94 13.08 -5.90
CA LEU A 58 -19.23 11.90 -6.71
C LEU A 58 -20.71 11.54 -6.66
N ASP A 59 -21.33 11.42 -7.83
CA ASP A 59 -22.68 10.87 -7.97
C ASP A 59 -22.66 9.36 -7.74
N ILE A 60 -23.41 8.91 -6.73
CA ILE A 60 -23.55 7.50 -6.34
C ILE A 60 -24.89 6.90 -6.76
N THR A 61 -25.62 7.55 -7.66
CA THR A 61 -26.90 7.07 -8.17
C THR A 61 -26.76 5.70 -8.82
N GLY A 62 -27.50 4.72 -8.29
CA GLY A 62 -27.47 3.34 -8.76
C GLY A 62 -26.29 2.50 -8.25
N LEU A 63 -25.37 3.08 -7.45
CA LEU A 63 -24.30 2.30 -6.80
C LEU A 63 -24.81 1.62 -5.53
N ALA A 64 -24.49 0.34 -5.39
CA ALA A 64 -24.81 -0.48 -4.22
C ALA A 64 -23.61 -1.33 -3.80
N ASP A 65 -23.60 -1.73 -2.52
CA ASP A 65 -22.65 -2.68 -1.94
C ASP A 65 -21.20 -2.45 -2.37
N ASP A 66 -20.53 -3.43 -2.95
CA ASP A 66 -19.12 -3.37 -3.35
C ASP A 66 -18.80 -2.23 -4.32
N GLN A 67 -19.75 -1.87 -5.19
CA GLN A 67 -19.54 -0.76 -6.13
C GLN A 67 -19.44 0.57 -5.37
N LEU A 68 -20.28 0.75 -4.36
CA LEU A 68 -20.27 1.94 -3.51
C LEU A 68 -19.05 1.94 -2.58
N THR A 69 -18.67 0.79 -2.02
CA THR A 69 -17.42 0.65 -1.24
C THR A 69 -16.21 1.06 -2.07
N ARG A 70 -16.10 0.56 -3.31
CA ARG A 70 -15.00 0.91 -4.24
C ARG A 70 -15.00 2.38 -4.60
N ALA A 71 -16.17 3.00 -4.77
CA ALA A 71 -16.28 4.43 -5.03
C ALA A 71 -15.71 5.26 -3.87
N VAL A 72 -16.05 4.93 -2.62
CA VAL A 72 -15.50 5.58 -1.42
C VAL A 72 -13.99 5.40 -1.35
N MET A 73 -13.49 4.17 -1.49
CA MET A 73 -12.06 3.87 -1.49
C MET A 73 -11.32 4.62 -2.60
N THR A 74 -11.91 4.74 -3.80
CA THR A 74 -11.31 5.45 -4.93
C THR A 74 -11.16 6.94 -4.64
N MET A 75 -12.18 7.58 -4.06
CA MET A 75 -12.12 8.98 -3.66
C MET A 75 -11.07 9.20 -2.57
N TYR A 76 -11.01 8.31 -1.57
CA TYR A 76 -10.00 8.36 -0.51
C TYR A 76 -8.58 8.21 -1.06
N VAL A 77 -8.31 7.16 -1.85
CA VAL A 77 -7.00 6.93 -2.46
C VAL A 77 -6.63 8.07 -3.41
N SER A 78 -7.62 8.71 -4.05
CA SER A 78 -7.38 9.86 -4.91
C SER A 78 -6.92 11.12 -4.17
N GLY A 79 -6.89 11.14 -2.83
CA GLY A 79 -6.34 12.27 -2.08
C GLY A 79 -7.33 13.39 -1.75
N PHE A 80 -8.64 13.15 -1.89
CA PHE A 80 -9.65 14.13 -1.45
C PHE A 80 -9.73 14.16 0.07
N ASP A 81 -9.60 15.34 0.67
CA ASP A 81 -9.75 15.60 2.11
C ASP A 81 -11.21 15.73 2.51
N VAL A 82 -12.06 16.20 1.60
CA VAL A 82 -13.51 16.25 1.77
C VAL A 82 -14.16 15.56 0.57
N ILE A 83 -14.93 14.51 0.85
CA ILE A 83 -15.63 13.72 -0.17
C ILE A 83 -17.13 13.90 0.05
N THR A 84 -17.81 14.42 -0.97
CA THR A 84 -19.28 14.51 -1.00
C THR A 84 -19.83 13.45 -1.94
N LEU A 85 -20.59 12.50 -1.40
CA LEU A 85 -21.30 11.50 -2.17
C LEU A 85 -22.75 11.97 -2.34
N GLU A 86 -23.23 12.13 -3.57
CA GLU A 86 -24.56 12.67 -3.86
C GLU A 86 -25.44 11.71 -4.66
N THR A 87 -26.74 11.76 -4.43
CA THR A 87 -27.77 11.06 -5.23
C THR A 87 -29.15 11.63 -4.88
N PRO A 88 -30.17 11.56 -5.77
CA PRO A 88 -31.49 12.12 -5.46
C PRO A 88 -32.13 11.61 -4.16
N ARG A 89 -31.78 10.39 -3.71
CA ARG A 89 -32.18 9.90 -2.39
C ARG A 89 -31.24 8.79 -1.90
N ILE A 90 -30.50 9.07 -0.82
CA ILE A 90 -29.64 8.10 -0.16
C ILE A 90 -30.48 7.06 0.57
N THR A 91 -30.27 5.79 0.23
CA THR A 91 -30.95 4.67 0.90
C THR A 91 -30.29 4.31 2.23
N ALA A 92 -31.00 3.56 3.08
CA ALA A 92 -30.44 3.08 4.34
C ALA A 92 -29.23 2.14 4.12
N ASP A 93 -29.27 1.33 3.06
CA ASP A 93 -28.19 0.40 2.73
C ASP A 93 -26.97 1.14 2.17
N GLN A 94 -27.16 2.13 1.31
CA GLN A 94 -26.07 3.01 0.88
C GLN A 94 -25.39 3.70 2.08
N ARG A 95 -26.17 4.21 3.04
CA ARG A 95 -25.63 4.82 4.27
C ARG A 95 -24.81 3.83 5.10
N ARG A 96 -25.29 2.60 5.26
CA ARG A 96 -24.53 1.54 5.97
C ARG A 96 -23.24 1.19 5.24
N THR A 97 -23.29 1.05 3.92
CA THR A 97 -22.12 0.72 3.10
C THR A 97 -21.08 1.83 3.14
N VAL A 98 -21.48 3.10 3.02
CA VAL A 98 -20.56 4.26 3.14
C VAL A 98 -19.90 4.29 4.51
N ARG A 99 -20.66 4.10 5.60
CA ARG A 99 -20.10 4.06 6.96
C ARG A 99 -19.10 2.92 7.16
N ARG A 100 -19.43 1.72 6.65
CA ARG A 100 -18.52 0.56 6.72
C ARG A 100 -17.25 0.82 5.93
N ALA A 101 -17.37 1.38 4.72
CA ALA A 101 -16.22 1.73 3.89
C ALA A 101 -15.32 2.76 4.58
N ALA A 102 -15.90 3.79 5.20
CA ALA A 102 -15.15 4.79 5.97
C ALA A 102 -14.41 4.18 7.16
N GLN A 103 -15.06 3.30 7.93
CA GLN A 103 -14.43 2.58 9.05
C GLN A 103 -13.22 1.72 8.65
N GLY A 104 -13.21 1.23 7.41
CA GLY A 104 -12.07 0.48 6.84
C GLY A 104 -10.93 1.35 6.33
N LEU A 105 -10.99 2.67 6.52
CA LEU A 105 -9.99 3.62 6.02
C LEU A 105 -9.40 4.43 7.17
N VAL A 106 -8.11 4.74 7.06
CA VAL A 106 -7.38 5.46 8.10
C VAL A 106 -7.72 6.95 8.01
N GLY A 107 -8.36 7.49 9.05
CA GLY A 107 -8.65 8.93 9.19
C GLY A 107 -9.95 9.42 8.56
N LEU A 108 -10.65 8.59 7.80
CA LEU A 108 -11.85 9.00 7.07
C LEU A 108 -13.11 8.87 7.93
N GLU A 109 -13.75 10.00 8.22
CA GLU A 109 -14.95 10.04 9.06
C GLU A 109 -16.16 10.64 8.34
N VAL A 110 -17.36 10.14 8.66
CA VAL A 110 -18.61 10.74 8.19
C VAL A 110 -18.93 11.97 9.04
N ILE A 111 -18.88 13.16 8.44
CA ILE A 111 -19.10 14.44 9.15
C ILE A 111 -20.50 15.03 8.94
N GLY A 112 -21.22 14.58 7.91
CA GLY A 112 -22.55 15.10 7.62
C GLY A 112 -23.36 14.15 6.74
N GLU A 113 -24.66 14.05 6.99
CA GLU A 113 -25.56 13.22 6.19
C GLU A 113 -26.91 13.92 6.05
N THR A 114 -27.43 14.01 4.82
CA THR A 114 -28.80 14.46 4.52
C THR A 114 -29.57 13.36 3.80
N SER A 115 -30.70 13.70 3.18
CA SER A 115 -31.42 12.79 2.29
C SER A 115 -30.77 12.64 0.92
N GLU A 116 -29.93 13.60 0.52
CA GLU A 116 -29.38 13.71 -0.85
C GLU A 116 -27.85 13.58 -0.90
N HIS A 117 -27.15 13.83 0.21
CA HIS A 117 -25.70 13.71 0.26
C HIS A 117 -25.16 13.11 1.58
N VAL A 118 -24.01 12.44 1.48
CA VAL A 118 -23.17 12.03 2.63
C VAL A 118 -21.80 12.67 2.44
N GLN A 119 -21.34 13.40 3.46
CA GLN A 119 -20.05 14.06 3.46
C GLN A 119 -19.09 13.31 4.38
N LEU A 120 -17.95 12.93 3.81
CA LEU A 120 -16.83 12.30 4.48
C LEU A 120 -15.68 13.30 4.54
N ARG A 121 -14.86 13.19 5.58
CA ARG A 121 -13.67 14.03 5.72
C ARG A 121 -12.51 13.23 6.28
N ASP A 122 -11.35 13.40 5.66
CA ASP A 122 -10.08 12.94 6.22
C ASP A 122 -9.70 13.87 7.39
N LEU A 123 -9.57 13.28 8.57
CA LEU A 123 -9.20 13.98 9.80
C LEU A 123 -7.70 13.91 10.08
N LEU A 124 -6.95 13.13 9.30
CA LEU A 124 -5.52 13.00 9.48
C LEU A 124 -4.78 14.01 8.61
N ASP A 125 -3.74 14.60 9.19
CA ASP A 125 -2.75 15.34 8.44
C ASP A 125 -1.77 14.33 7.84
N SER A 126 -1.58 14.36 6.52
CA SER A 126 -0.65 13.47 5.82
C SER A 126 0.79 13.58 6.32
N ALA A 127 1.17 14.72 6.92
CA ALA A 127 2.48 14.92 7.54
C ALA A 127 2.66 14.15 8.86
N GLU A 128 1.58 13.76 9.55
CA GLU A 128 1.65 12.99 10.80
C GLU A 128 1.77 11.48 10.58
N LEU A 129 1.52 11.00 9.35
CA LEU A 129 1.50 9.58 9.02
C LEU A 129 2.82 9.14 8.38
N SER A 130 3.65 8.47 9.18
CA SER A 130 4.85 7.82 8.66
C SER A 130 4.49 6.61 7.79
N VAL A 131 4.63 6.77 6.46
CA VAL A 131 4.53 5.66 5.48
C VAL A 131 5.48 4.52 5.85
N HIS A 132 6.68 4.84 6.31
CA HIS A 132 7.64 3.85 6.82
C HIS A 132 7.04 2.99 7.94
N ASN A 133 6.38 3.61 8.93
CA ASN A 133 5.74 2.87 10.02
C ASN A 133 4.57 2.01 9.52
N ALA A 134 3.79 2.50 8.56
CA ALA A 134 2.71 1.72 7.97
C ALA A 134 3.24 0.48 7.24
N VAL A 135 4.27 0.64 6.40
CA VAL A 135 4.91 -0.49 5.69
C VAL A 135 5.52 -1.49 6.67
N THR A 136 6.20 -1.01 7.71
CA THR A 136 6.78 -1.88 8.76
C THR A 136 5.69 -2.67 9.51
N ARG A 137 4.55 -2.02 9.79
CA ARG A 137 3.40 -2.69 10.42
C ARG A 137 2.73 -3.68 9.47
N MET A 138 2.58 -3.35 8.18
CA MET A 138 2.07 -4.27 7.17
C MET A 138 2.94 -5.52 7.08
N ARG A 139 4.27 -5.39 7.11
CA ARG A 139 5.20 -6.52 7.15
C ARG A 139 4.89 -7.43 8.33
N LEU A 140 4.83 -6.87 9.54
CA LEU A 140 4.57 -7.64 10.75
C LEU A 140 3.23 -8.40 10.64
N VAL A 141 2.15 -7.70 10.30
CA VAL A 141 0.81 -8.30 10.25
C VAL A 141 0.70 -9.34 9.13
N ALA A 142 1.20 -9.06 7.92
CA ALA A 142 1.13 -10.00 6.81
C ALA A 142 1.94 -11.29 7.07
N THR A 143 3.13 -11.17 7.66
CA THR A 143 3.95 -12.35 8.00
C THR A 143 3.36 -13.19 9.12
N THR A 144 2.76 -12.58 10.15
CA THR A 144 2.07 -13.33 11.21
C THR A 144 0.75 -13.93 10.72
N MET A 145 0.01 -13.25 9.85
CA MET A 145 -1.17 -13.82 9.19
C MET A 145 -0.81 -15.08 8.40
N LEU A 146 0.31 -15.07 7.66
CA LEU A 146 0.74 -16.22 6.87
C LEU A 146 1.07 -17.43 7.76
N ALA A 147 1.76 -17.19 8.88
CA ALA A 147 2.06 -18.22 9.87
C ALA A 147 0.79 -18.79 10.51
N ASP A 148 -0.08 -17.91 11.00
CA ASP A 148 -1.31 -18.30 11.68
C ASP A 148 -2.29 -18.99 10.73
N ALA A 149 -2.29 -18.67 9.43
CA ALA A 149 -3.11 -19.35 8.45
C ALA A 149 -2.69 -20.82 8.24
N VAL A 150 -1.38 -21.07 8.22
CA VAL A 150 -0.84 -22.44 8.14
C VAL A 150 -1.10 -23.18 9.45
N ASP A 151 -0.89 -22.53 10.59
CA ASP A 151 -1.16 -23.11 11.91
C ASP A 151 -2.64 -23.46 12.08
N ALA A 152 -3.56 -22.59 11.66
CA ALA A 152 -4.99 -22.85 11.67
C ALA A 152 -5.35 -24.09 10.85
N LEU A 153 -4.75 -24.26 9.66
CA LEU A 153 -4.98 -25.43 8.82
C LEU A 153 -4.45 -26.73 9.44
N VAL A 154 -3.22 -26.72 9.95
CA VAL A 154 -2.59 -27.95 10.48
C VAL A 154 -3.08 -28.34 11.87
N THR A 155 -3.77 -27.43 12.58
CA THR A 155 -4.35 -27.69 13.91
C THR A 155 -5.87 -27.77 13.92
N ASP A 156 -6.54 -27.56 12.78
CA ASP A 156 -8.00 -27.47 12.67
C ASP A 156 -8.60 -26.39 13.61
N ASP A 157 -7.94 -25.22 13.66
CA ASP A 157 -8.35 -24.08 14.48
C ASP A 157 -9.17 -23.06 13.65
N SER A 158 -10.49 -23.21 13.70
CA SER A 158 -11.42 -22.32 13.00
C SER A 158 -11.42 -20.89 13.53
N ASP A 159 -11.15 -20.71 14.82
CA ASP A 159 -11.14 -19.38 15.46
C ASP A 159 -9.90 -18.61 15.00
N LEU A 160 -8.74 -19.28 14.93
CA LEU A 160 -7.52 -18.70 14.37
C LEU A 160 -7.68 -18.36 12.88
N ALA A 161 -8.32 -19.24 12.09
CA ALA A 161 -8.63 -18.95 10.70
C ALA A 161 -9.51 -17.69 10.54
N ALA A 162 -10.54 -17.54 11.37
CA ALA A 162 -11.41 -16.37 11.33
C ALA A 162 -10.70 -15.08 11.75
N ASP A 163 -9.76 -15.16 12.71
CA ASP A 163 -8.91 -14.04 13.12
C ASP A 163 -7.95 -13.60 12.00
N VAL A 164 -7.34 -14.54 11.27
CA VAL A 164 -6.51 -14.23 10.09
C VAL A 164 -7.32 -13.44 9.06
N THR A 165 -8.52 -13.88 8.72
CA THR A 165 -9.38 -13.18 7.75
C THR A 165 -9.72 -11.75 8.21
N GLN A 166 -9.91 -11.52 9.51
CA GLN A 166 -10.17 -10.17 10.04
C GLN A 166 -8.93 -9.27 9.99
N ARG A 167 -7.73 -9.82 10.20
CA ARG A 167 -6.47 -9.05 10.10
C ARG A 167 -6.15 -8.59 8.68
N ASP A 168 -6.75 -9.18 7.65
CA ASP A 168 -6.60 -8.70 6.27
C ASP A 168 -7.12 -7.26 6.10
N ASP A 169 -8.23 -6.91 6.76
CA ASP A 169 -8.77 -5.55 6.77
C ASP A 169 -7.77 -4.54 7.35
N ASP A 170 -6.98 -4.97 8.33
CA ASP A 170 -5.94 -4.17 8.97
C ASP A 170 -4.76 -3.89 8.04
N VAL A 171 -4.43 -4.81 7.13
CA VAL A 171 -3.41 -4.62 6.09
C VAL A 171 -3.96 -3.76 4.95
N ASN A 172 -5.19 -4.02 4.52
CA ASN A 172 -5.89 -3.27 3.46
C ASN A 172 -6.00 -1.78 3.78
N ARG A 173 -6.40 -1.42 5.01
CA ARG A 173 -6.49 -0.01 5.42
C ARG A 173 -5.14 0.71 5.38
N LEU A 174 -4.05 0.02 5.75
CA LEU A 174 -2.70 0.58 5.71
C LEU A 174 -2.23 0.74 4.26
N TYR A 175 -2.52 -0.24 3.40
CA TYR A 175 -2.24 -0.14 1.96
C TYR A 175 -2.94 1.06 1.31
N TYR A 176 -4.23 1.28 1.62
CA TYR A 176 -4.96 2.45 1.11
C TYR A 176 -4.38 3.77 1.59
N MET A 177 -3.96 3.84 2.86
CA MET A 177 -3.28 5.01 3.42
C MET A 177 -1.96 5.29 2.68
N VAL A 178 -1.10 4.28 2.50
CA VAL A 178 0.16 4.41 1.72
C VAL A 178 -0.12 4.85 0.29
N SER A 179 -1.17 4.29 -0.34
CA SER A 179 -1.60 4.62 -1.70
C SER A 179 -2.10 6.06 -1.86
N ARG A 180 -2.75 6.59 -0.82
CA ARG A 180 -3.20 8.00 -0.73
C ARG A 180 -2.00 8.94 -0.62
N VAL A 181 -1.09 8.66 0.32
CA VAL A 181 0.14 9.47 0.50
C VAL A 181 0.99 9.49 -0.76
N PHE A 182 1.24 8.32 -1.36
CA PHE A 182 2.01 8.23 -2.61
C PHE A 182 1.40 9.08 -3.74
N ARG A 183 0.07 9.05 -3.90
CA ARG A 183 -0.61 9.90 -4.91
C ARG A 183 -0.56 11.38 -4.58
N SER A 184 -0.52 11.76 -3.30
CA SER A 184 -0.31 13.15 -2.90
C SER A 184 1.06 13.66 -3.38
N VAL A 185 2.12 12.90 -3.10
CA VAL A 185 3.52 13.19 -3.50
C VAL A 185 3.71 13.33 -5.01
N LEU A 186 2.94 12.58 -5.80
CA LEU A 186 2.98 12.68 -7.26
C LEU A 186 2.32 13.96 -7.79
N ARG A 187 1.34 14.52 -7.07
CA ARG A 187 0.59 15.70 -7.51
C ARG A 187 1.18 16.99 -6.96
N ASP A 188 1.61 16.96 -5.72
CA ASP A 188 2.17 18.10 -5.03
C ASP A 188 3.65 17.84 -4.71
N PRO A 189 4.57 18.57 -5.37
CA PRO A 189 5.99 18.53 -5.03
C PRO A 189 6.32 18.89 -3.58
N SER A 190 5.52 19.73 -2.92
CA SER A 190 5.75 20.12 -1.53
C SER A 190 5.50 18.96 -0.56
N ALA A 191 4.59 18.04 -0.92
CA ALA A 191 4.24 16.89 -0.08
C ALA A 191 5.41 15.93 0.17
N ALA A 192 6.39 15.85 -0.75
CA ALA A 192 7.60 15.06 -0.54
C ALA A 192 8.45 15.61 0.63
N ALA A 193 8.51 16.94 0.76
CA ALA A 193 9.23 17.59 1.85
C ALA A 193 8.54 17.36 3.21
N GLU A 194 7.21 17.30 3.23
CA GLU A 194 6.42 17.08 4.45
C GLU A 194 6.57 15.66 5.01
N ILE A 195 6.59 14.64 4.14
CA ILE A 195 6.71 13.23 4.58
C ILE A 195 8.14 12.80 4.88
N GLY A 196 9.13 13.58 4.46
CA GLY A 196 10.54 13.38 4.81
C GLY A 196 11.31 12.37 3.95
N PHE A 197 10.82 12.04 2.75
CA PHE A 197 11.55 11.22 1.77
C PHE A 197 11.18 11.61 0.33
N ASP A 198 12.10 11.30 -0.60
CA ASP A 198 11.94 11.64 -2.02
C ASP A 198 10.84 10.80 -2.72
N ARG A 199 10.50 11.21 -3.95
CA ARG A 199 9.45 10.54 -4.72
C ARG A 199 9.78 9.10 -5.11
N GLU A 200 11.06 8.80 -5.32
CA GLU A 200 11.54 7.45 -5.65
C GLU A 200 11.30 6.52 -4.46
N THR A 201 11.70 6.95 -3.26
CA THR A 201 11.46 6.24 -2.00
C THR A 201 9.96 6.06 -1.74
N ALA A 202 9.15 7.07 -2.03
CA ALA A 202 7.68 6.96 -1.92
C ALA A 202 7.12 5.88 -2.87
N PHE A 203 7.66 5.78 -4.09
CA PHE A 203 7.30 4.74 -5.04
C PHE A 203 7.73 3.35 -4.56
N ASP A 204 8.94 3.22 -4.02
CA ASP A 204 9.46 1.94 -3.50
C ASP A 204 8.59 1.42 -2.35
N TYR A 205 8.24 2.29 -1.39
CA TYR A 205 7.33 1.94 -0.29
C TYR A 205 5.92 1.60 -0.76
N HIS A 206 5.37 2.33 -1.72
CA HIS A 206 4.06 1.99 -2.29
C HIS A 206 4.09 0.62 -2.99
N SER A 207 5.15 0.35 -3.76
CA SER A 207 5.35 -0.93 -4.45
C SER A 207 5.49 -2.09 -3.46
N CYS A 208 6.20 -1.89 -2.36
CA CYS A 208 6.34 -2.87 -1.28
C CYS A 208 5.03 -3.10 -0.53
N ALA A 209 4.33 -2.03 -0.17
CA ALA A 209 3.02 -2.12 0.48
C ALA A 209 2.05 -2.96 -0.35
N ARG A 210 2.07 -2.82 -1.68
CA ARG A 210 1.27 -3.65 -2.58
C ARG A 210 1.63 -5.12 -2.50
N GLN A 211 2.91 -5.48 -2.43
CA GLN A 211 3.33 -6.88 -2.30
C GLN A 211 2.91 -7.46 -0.94
N LEU A 212 3.06 -6.70 0.15
CA LEU A 212 2.64 -7.11 1.49
C LEU A 212 1.12 -7.31 1.60
N GLU A 213 0.32 -6.44 0.97
CA GLU A 213 -1.14 -6.64 0.86
C GLU A 213 -1.48 -7.94 0.13
N ARG A 214 -0.76 -8.27 -0.93
CA ARG A 214 -0.97 -9.56 -1.63
C ARG A 214 -0.56 -10.76 -0.78
N VAL A 215 0.49 -10.65 0.05
CA VAL A 215 0.84 -11.71 1.01
C VAL A 215 -0.30 -11.92 2.02
N ALA A 216 -0.88 -10.84 2.55
CA ALA A 216 -2.02 -10.90 3.46
C ALA A 216 -3.26 -11.53 2.81
N ASP A 217 -3.60 -11.15 1.56
CA ASP A 217 -4.69 -11.75 0.80
C ASP A 217 -4.50 -13.26 0.62
N HIS A 218 -3.27 -13.72 0.35
CA HIS A 218 -2.97 -15.15 0.26
C HIS A 218 -3.03 -15.87 1.62
N ALA A 219 -2.62 -15.22 2.71
CA ALA A 219 -2.84 -15.77 4.05
C ALA A 219 -4.34 -15.91 4.36
N SER A 220 -5.16 -14.91 4.01
CA SER A 220 -6.62 -14.96 4.14
C SER A 220 -7.24 -16.10 3.31
N LYS A 221 -6.77 -16.32 2.07
CA LYS A 221 -7.19 -17.47 1.24
C LYS A 221 -6.86 -18.81 1.87
N ILE A 222 -5.68 -18.95 2.47
CA ILE A 222 -5.30 -20.18 3.20
C ILE A 222 -6.25 -20.39 4.38
N ALA A 223 -6.50 -19.36 5.18
CA ALA A 223 -7.40 -19.43 6.33
C ALA A 223 -8.86 -19.78 5.92
N VAL A 224 -9.36 -19.22 4.81
CA VAL A 224 -10.68 -19.58 4.26
C VAL A 224 -10.71 -21.05 3.81
N ASN A 225 -9.67 -21.53 3.14
CA ASN A 225 -9.57 -22.93 2.74
C ASN A 225 -9.47 -23.87 3.94
N ALA A 226 -8.78 -23.46 5.01
CA ALA A 226 -8.64 -24.23 6.26
C ALA A 226 -10.00 -24.56 6.87
N GLN A 227 -10.98 -23.65 6.79
CA GLN A 227 -12.34 -23.90 7.29
C GLN A 227 -13.11 -24.98 6.51
N SER A 228 -12.62 -25.36 5.34
CA SER A 228 -13.25 -26.35 4.45
C SER A 228 -12.42 -27.63 4.28
N LEU A 229 -11.27 -27.71 4.96
CA LEU A 229 -10.30 -28.80 4.86
C LEU A 229 -10.26 -29.58 6.17
N ASP A 230 -10.20 -30.91 6.07
CA ASP A 230 -9.77 -31.73 7.20
C ASP A 230 -8.27 -31.55 7.44
N THR A 231 -7.81 -31.80 8.67
CA THR A 231 -6.40 -31.75 9.03
C THR A 231 -5.56 -32.58 8.04
N PRO A 232 -4.53 -31.99 7.39
CA PRO A 232 -3.69 -32.72 6.46
C PRO A 232 -2.88 -33.82 7.18
N PRO A 233 -2.47 -34.90 6.48
CA PRO A 233 -1.54 -35.87 7.05
C PRO A 233 -0.25 -35.20 7.52
N GLU A 234 0.37 -35.71 8.60
CA GLU A 234 1.54 -35.08 9.23
C GLU A 234 2.70 -34.83 8.25
N SER A 235 2.90 -35.71 7.26
CA SER A 235 3.91 -35.51 6.22
C SER A 235 3.64 -34.26 5.36
N VAL A 236 2.38 -34.00 5.03
CA VAL A 236 1.96 -32.82 4.28
C VAL A 236 1.98 -31.59 5.19
N ALA A 237 1.51 -31.71 6.43
CA ALA A 237 1.55 -30.64 7.42
C ALA A 237 2.99 -30.16 7.69
N GLY A 238 3.94 -31.09 7.82
CA GLY A 238 5.37 -30.78 7.97
C GLY A 238 5.92 -30.00 6.78
N GLU A 239 5.66 -30.49 5.55
CA GLU A 239 6.15 -29.81 4.35
C GLU A 239 5.47 -28.44 4.11
N LEU A 240 4.20 -28.27 4.50
CA LEU A 240 3.52 -26.97 4.46
C LEU A 240 4.15 -25.96 5.42
N ARG A 241 4.58 -26.40 6.62
CA ARG A 241 5.32 -25.54 7.57
C ARG A 241 6.69 -25.16 7.01
N ASP A 242 7.41 -26.10 6.41
CA ASP A 242 8.71 -25.82 5.79
C ASP A 242 8.57 -24.87 4.59
N LEU A 243 7.55 -25.07 3.75
CA LEU A 243 7.22 -24.17 2.64
C LEU A 243 6.89 -22.76 3.13
N HIS A 244 6.09 -22.65 4.20
CA HIS A 244 5.84 -21.36 4.86
C HIS A 244 7.13 -20.72 5.35
N GLU A 245 7.99 -21.44 6.07
CA GLU A 245 9.23 -20.88 6.61
C GLU A 245 10.14 -20.35 5.50
N ALA A 246 10.22 -21.07 4.38
CA ALA A 246 10.94 -20.61 3.19
C ALA A 246 10.33 -19.31 2.63
N ALA A 247 9.01 -19.26 2.41
CA ALA A 247 8.34 -18.06 1.89
C ALA A 247 8.46 -16.85 2.84
N ALA A 248 8.31 -17.08 4.14
CA ALA A 248 8.45 -16.03 5.16
C ALA A 248 9.87 -15.50 5.26
N THR A 249 10.88 -16.36 5.05
CA THR A 249 12.29 -15.96 5.00
C THR A 249 12.55 -15.00 3.86
N VAL A 250 12.05 -15.30 2.65
CA VAL A 250 12.16 -14.40 1.49
C VAL A 250 11.54 -13.04 1.81
N VAL A 251 10.29 -13.00 2.27
CA VAL A 251 9.58 -11.74 2.60
C VAL A 251 10.33 -10.96 3.69
N LYS A 252 10.82 -11.64 4.73
CA LYS A 252 11.54 -11.02 5.84
C LYS A 252 12.84 -10.36 5.36
N GLN A 253 13.68 -11.10 4.64
CA GLN A 253 14.97 -10.60 4.15
C GLN A 253 14.79 -9.48 3.12
N ALA A 254 13.81 -9.62 2.21
CA ALA A 254 13.48 -8.59 1.23
C ALA A 254 13.05 -7.28 1.91
N MET A 255 12.24 -7.37 2.98
CA MET A 255 11.86 -6.20 3.76
C MET A 255 13.00 -5.63 4.59
N ASP A 256 13.91 -6.45 5.11
CA ASP A 256 15.12 -5.97 5.78
C ASP A 256 16.00 -5.19 4.78
N ALA A 257 16.11 -5.66 3.53
CA ALA A 257 16.81 -4.96 2.46
C ALA A 257 16.14 -3.63 2.08
N MET A 258 14.81 -3.61 1.92
CA MET A 258 14.04 -2.41 1.57
C MET A 258 14.21 -1.29 2.61
N LEU A 259 14.26 -1.67 3.88
CA LEU A 259 14.36 -0.75 5.02
C LEU A 259 15.81 -0.42 5.42
N ALA A 260 16.81 -1.01 4.75
CA ALA A 260 18.21 -0.69 5.02
C ALA A 260 18.59 0.71 4.53
N ASP A 261 19.33 1.44 5.35
CA ASP A 261 19.87 2.77 5.04
C ASP A 261 21.15 2.69 4.19
N ASP A 262 21.94 1.63 4.39
CA ASP A 262 23.20 1.40 3.68
C ASP A 262 22.97 0.59 2.41
N SER A 263 23.47 1.08 1.27
CA SER A 263 23.21 0.49 -0.05
C SER A 263 23.95 -0.84 -0.28
N GLU A 264 25.13 -1.02 0.30
CA GLU A 264 25.86 -2.29 0.20
C GLU A 264 25.12 -3.38 0.99
N GLU A 265 24.66 -3.05 2.18
CA GLU A 265 23.85 -3.94 3.02
C GLU A 265 22.50 -4.26 2.38
N ALA A 266 21.80 -3.25 1.87
CA ALA A 266 20.54 -3.44 1.14
C ALA A 266 20.73 -4.40 -0.05
N THR A 267 21.79 -4.20 -0.85
CA THR A 267 22.10 -5.04 -2.01
C THR A 267 22.37 -6.49 -1.59
N ARG A 268 23.15 -6.69 -0.52
CA ARG A 268 23.46 -8.02 0.01
C ARG A 268 22.20 -8.75 0.47
N LEU A 269 21.39 -8.11 1.31
CA LEU A 269 20.15 -8.70 1.84
C LEU A 269 19.13 -8.99 0.75
N ALA A 270 19.00 -8.10 -0.25
CA ALA A 270 18.08 -8.31 -1.36
C ALA A 270 18.53 -9.48 -2.26
N THR A 271 19.84 -9.62 -2.49
CA THR A 271 20.39 -10.77 -3.22
C THR A 271 20.13 -12.08 -2.47
N GLU A 272 20.36 -12.09 -1.15
CA GLU A 272 20.07 -13.26 -0.30
C GLU A 272 18.58 -13.64 -0.34
N ALA A 273 17.69 -12.64 -0.28
CA ALA A 273 16.25 -12.86 -0.38
C ALA A 273 15.85 -13.45 -1.74
N HIS A 274 16.41 -12.91 -2.82
CA HIS A 274 16.14 -13.40 -4.18
C HIS A 274 16.64 -14.84 -4.36
N ASP A 275 17.83 -15.17 -3.87
CA ASP A 275 18.38 -16.53 -3.93
C ASP A 275 17.54 -17.53 -3.10
N ALA A 276 16.94 -17.08 -1.98
CA ALA A 276 16.08 -17.90 -1.14
C ALA A 276 14.77 -18.34 -1.81
N VAL A 277 14.33 -17.70 -2.90
CA VAL A 277 13.14 -18.11 -3.69
C VAL A 277 13.29 -19.54 -4.22
N ALA A 278 14.51 -19.98 -4.56
CA ALA A 278 14.75 -21.34 -5.03
C ALA A 278 14.36 -22.41 -3.99
N ALA A 279 14.50 -22.11 -2.70
CA ALA A 279 14.06 -23.01 -1.64
C ALA A 279 12.54 -23.16 -1.60
N VAL A 280 11.79 -22.07 -1.88
CA VAL A 280 10.32 -22.10 -2.00
C VAL A 280 9.92 -23.06 -3.11
N ASP A 281 10.53 -22.95 -4.29
CA ASP A 281 10.26 -23.84 -5.44
C ASP A 281 10.55 -25.31 -5.11
N ASP A 282 11.61 -25.59 -4.36
CA ASP A 282 11.96 -26.94 -3.94
C ASP A 282 10.90 -27.53 -2.98
N HIS A 283 10.41 -26.74 -2.02
CA HIS A 283 9.35 -27.15 -1.10
C HIS A 283 7.99 -27.30 -1.79
N VAL A 284 7.68 -26.47 -2.78
CA VAL A 284 6.48 -26.65 -3.63
C VAL A 284 6.50 -28.01 -4.31
N ARG A 285 7.61 -28.37 -4.98
CA ARG A 285 7.72 -29.67 -5.67
C ARG A 285 7.60 -30.86 -4.72
N LYS A 286 8.20 -30.76 -3.52
CA LYS A 286 8.09 -31.81 -2.49
C LYS A 286 6.65 -31.94 -1.99
N THR A 287 5.98 -30.82 -1.70
CA THR A 287 4.59 -30.83 -1.22
C THR A 287 3.67 -31.40 -2.27
N ASP A 288 3.76 -30.93 -3.52
CA ASP A 288 2.95 -31.43 -4.65
C ASP A 288 3.09 -32.94 -4.85
N ALA A 289 4.29 -33.49 -4.69
CA ALA A 289 4.51 -34.93 -4.79
C ALA A 289 3.76 -35.72 -3.70
N LEU A 290 3.66 -35.17 -2.47
CA LEU A 290 2.87 -35.77 -1.39
C LEU A 290 1.36 -35.66 -1.63
N LEU A 291 0.90 -34.60 -2.32
CA LEU A 291 -0.52 -34.41 -2.62
C LEU A 291 -1.08 -35.44 -3.63
N LEU A 292 -0.21 -36.04 -4.46
CA LEU A 292 -0.62 -37.05 -5.46
C LEU A 292 -1.22 -38.32 -4.84
N ASP A 293 -0.87 -38.62 -3.60
CA ASP A 293 -1.35 -39.81 -2.88
C ASP A 293 -2.66 -39.56 -2.11
N LEU A 294 -3.19 -38.33 -2.15
CA LEU A 294 -4.42 -37.94 -1.45
C LEU A 294 -5.67 -38.08 -2.31
N GLU A 295 -6.83 -38.05 -1.66
CA GLU A 295 -8.11 -37.98 -2.35
C GLU A 295 -8.20 -36.70 -3.21
N PRO A 296 -8.78 -36.75 -4.43
CA PRO A 296 -8.71 -35.64 -5.39
C PRO A 296 -9.20 -34.29 -4.87
N GLN A 297 -10.27 -34.28 -4.06
CA GLN A 297 -10.81 -33.05 -3.49
C GLN A 297 -9.87 -32.44 -2.45
N GLN A 298 -9.26 -33.27 -1.60
CA GLN A 298 -8.30 -32.81 -0.59
C GLN A 298 -7.00 -32.35 -1.25
N ALA A 299 -6.50 -33.10 -2.23
CA ALA A 299 -5.33 -32.72 -3.03
C ALA A 299 -5.53 -31.37 -3.73
N GLN A 300 -6.71 -31.13 -4.31
CA GLN A 300 -7.03 -29.87 -4.98
C GLN A 300 -6.99 -28.68 -4.02
N LEU A 301 -7.66 -28.80 -2.86
CA LEU A 301 -7.73 -27.70 -1.89
C LEU A 301 -6.37 -27.43 -1.23
N LEU A 302 -5.60 -28.46 -0.90
CA LEU A 302 -4.22 -28.30 -0.41
C LEU A 302 -3.29 -27.73 -1.48
N GLY A 303 -3.51 -28.06 -2.76
CA GLY A 303 -2.80 -27.43 -3.87
C GLY A 303 -3.00 -25.91 -3.94
N LEU A 304 -4.18 -25.40 -3.56
CA LEU A 304 -4.43 -23.94 -3.47
C LEU A 304 -3.67 -23.30 -2.30
N VAL A 305 -3.43 -24.05 -1.22
CA VAL A 305 -2.60 -23.61 -0.09
C VAL A 305 -1.14 -23.54 -0.53
N VAL A 306 -0.65 -24.56 -1.24
CA VAL A 306 0.71 -24.58 -1.81
C VAL A 306 0.92 -23.41 -2.78
N ASP A 307 -0.01 -23.17 -3.72
CA ASP A 307 0.04 -22.00 -4.62
C ASP A 307 0.08 -20.71 -3.81
N SER A 308 -0.73 -20.57 -2.76
CA SER A 308 -0.75 -19.35 -1.95
C SER A 308 0.56 -19.09 -1.20
N LEU A 309 1.20 -20.12 -0.67
CA LEU A 309 2.52 -20.00 -0.04
C LEU A 309 3.62 -19.69 -1.06
N SER A 310 3.58 -20.32 -2.23
CA SER A 310 4.48 -20.03 -3.35
C SER A 310 4.36 -18.56 -3.78
N ARG A 311 3.13 -18.06 -3.95
CA ARG A 311 2.84 -16.66 -4.27
C ARG A 311 3.38 -15.70 -3.22
N ALA A 312 3.29 -16.04 -1.94
CA ALA A 312 3.88 -15.22 -0.89
C ALA A 312 5.41 -15.10 -1.03
N GLY A 313 6.09 -16.20 -1.40
CA GLY A 313 7.50 -16.20 -1.76
C GLY A 313 7.80 -15.31 -2.96
N ASP A 314 7.03 -15.44 -4.06
CA ASP A 314 7.17 -14.59 -5.25
C ASP A 314 7.05 -13.09 -4.92
N TYR A 315 6.10 -12.72 -4.06
CA TYR A 315 5.92 -11.33 -3.64
C TYR A 315 7.08 -10.83 -2.79
N GLY A 316 7.69 -11.68 -1.97
CA GLY A 316 8.95 -11.40 -1.32
C GLY A 316 10.08 -11.15 -2.33
N GLY A 317 10.16 -11.97 -3.39
CA GLY A 317 11.09 -11.77 -4.50
C GLY A 317 10.92 -10.41 -5.19
N ASN A 318 9.68 -10.00 -5.47
CA ASN A 318 9.39 -8.67 -6.03
C ASN A 318 9.84 -7.53 -5.10
N ILE A 319 9.70 -7.68 -3.79
CA ILE A 319 10.20 -6.69 -2.81
C ILE A 319 11.74 -6.65 -2.86
N ALA A 320 12.40 -7.80 -2.99
CA ALA A 320 13.86 -7.86 -3.10
C ALA A 320 14.36 -7.16 -4.37
N GLU A 321 13.69 -7.34 -5.50
CA GLU A 321 14.00 -6.62 -6.74
C GLU A 321 13.85 -5.09 -6.57
N ALA A 322 12.77 -4.63 -5.92
CA ALA A 322 12.59 -3.21 -5.61
C ALA A 322 13.70 -2.69 -4.67
N ALA A 323 14.14 -3.49 -3.69
CA ALA A 323 15.23 -3.13 -2.79
C ALA A 323 16.57 -2.98 -3.53
N LEU A 324 16.86 -3.84 -4.50
CA LEU A 324 18.04 -3.70 -5.38
C LEU A 324 17.98 -2.41 -6.20
N GLN A 325 16.80 -2.05 -6.71
CA GLN A 325 16.60 -0.81 -7.47
C GLN A 325 16.81 0.42 -6.59
N LYS A 326 16.23 0.42 -5.38
CA LYS A 326 16.42 1.48 -4.37
C LYS A 326 17.88 1.65 -3.95
N ALA A 327 18.63 0.55 -3.85
CA ALA A 327 20.03 0.57 -3.45
C ALA A 327 21.00 0.98 -4.58
N ALA A 328 20.53 1.00 -5.83
CA ALA A 328 21.38 1.30 -6.98
C ALA A 328 21.81 2.78 -6.99
N PRO A 329 23.00 3.10 -7.55
CA PRO A 329 23.42 4.49 -7.75
C PRO A 329 22.42 5.26 -8.62
N LYS A 330 22.05 6.47 -8.17
CA LYS A 330 21.17 7.37 -8.93
C LYS A 330 21.89 7.92 -10.18
N PRO A 331 21.21 8.02 -11.34
CA PRO A 331 21.81 8.48 -12.60
C PRO A 331 22.14 9.98 -12.66
#